data_AF-A0A529HG30-F1
#
_entry.id   AF-A0A529HG30-F1
#
_cell.length_a   1.000
_cell.length_b   1.000
_cell.length_c   1.000
_cell.angle_alpha   90.00
_cell.angle_beta   90.00
_cell.angle_gamma   90.00
#
_symmetry.space_group_name_H-M   'P 1'
#
loop_
_entity.id
_entity.type
_entity.pdbx_description
1 polymer ?
#
loop_
_entity_poly.entity_id
_entity_poly.type
_entity_poly.pdbx_seq_one_letter_code
_entity_poly.pdbx_strand_id
1 'polypeptide(L)'
;GFYEEDECWAIVAFTFPDLFTSFERRSAERIIKDSFPDAWEEITGNVLAAGQSREKDRRAFEAEHAADWIVVSAIRADYKKSFVEVIATPGGRRGVGSEERRFLVPADEYVIGRFGFVIDPDRHVVYGGPSSFAGWQGRRRS
;
A
#
# COMPACT_ATOMS: atom_id res chain seq x y z
N GLY A 1 9.47 3.92 2.54
CA GLY A 1 8.94 4.76 3.63
C GLY A 1 8.87 6.17 3.09
N PHE A 2 7.70 6.80 3.20
CA PHE A 2 7.61 8.25 3.14
C PHE A 2 7.62 8.66 4.61
N TYR A 3 8.73 9.21 5.10
CA TYR A 3 8.74 9.80 6.43
C TYR A 3 8.01 11.14 6.29
N GLU A 4 6.85 11.26 6.95
CA GLU A 4 6.04 12.46 6.98
C GLU A 4 6.52 13.29 8.18
N GLU A 5 7.60 14.04 7.98
CA GLU A 5 8.20 14.92 9.02
C GLU A 5 7.28 16.09 9.44
N ASP A 6 6.10 16.24 8.81
CA ASP A 6 5.14 17.32 9.06
C ASP A 6 3.95 16.94 9.97
N GLU A 7 3.84 15.68 10.42
CA GLU A 7 2.69 15.22 11.22
C GLU A 7 2.67 15.80 12.64
N CYS A 8 3.84 16.10 13.21
CA CYS A 8 3.97 16.58 14.58
C CYS A 8 3.26 17.92 14.83
N TRP A 9 3.23 18.81 13.84
CA TRP A 9 2.50 20.07 13.94
C TRP A 9 0.98 19.85 14.09
N ALA A 10 0.45 18.81 13.42
CA ALA A 10 -0.98 18.50 13.49
C ALA A 10 -1.41 18.16 14.92
N ILE A 11 -0.57 17.43 15.67
CA ILE A 11 -0.80 17.11 17.08
C ILE A 11 -0.90 18.40 17.92
N VAL A 12 0.00 19.36 17.70
CA VAL A 12 -0.03 20.66 18.40
C VAL A 12 -1.30 21.43 18.05
N ALA A 13 -1.66 21.52 16.77
CA ALA A 13 -2.84 22.24 16.30
C ALA A 13 -4.17 21.62 16.76
N PHE A 14 -4.20 20.30 16.94
CA PHE A 14 -5.36 19.60 17.49
C PHE A 14 -5.47 19.76 19.01
N THR A 15 -4.34 19.82 19.72
CA THR A 15 -4.29 20.00 21.18
C THR A 15 -4.61 21.44 21.60
N PHE A 16 -4.14 22.43 20.82
CA PHE A 16 -4.29 23.86 21.12
C PHE A 16 -5.03 24.59 19.99
N PRO A 17 -6.31 24.27 19.73
CA PRO A 17 -7.02 24.74 18.54
C PRO A 17 -7.16 26.27 18.46
N ASP A 18 -7.18 26.97 19.59
CA ASP A 18 -7.34 28.42 19.64
C ASP A 18 -6.13 29.20 19.13
N LEU A 19 -4.97 28.54 19.01
CA LEU A 19 -3.76 29.12 18.43
C LEU A 19 -3.73 29.08 16.90
N PHE A 20 -4.72 28.42 16.28
CA PHE A 20 -4.72 28.12 14.85
C PHE A 20 -5.99 28.56 14.13
N THR A 21 -5.86 28.84 12.84
CA THR A 21 -6.98 29.19 11.97
C THR A 21 -7.94 28.01 11.77
N SER A 22 -9.15 28.28 11.28
CA SER A 22 -10.12 27.23 10.93
C SER A 22 -9.65 26.34 9.76
N PHE A 23 -8.78 26.85 8.89
CA PHE A 23 -8.17 26.05 7.83
C PHE A 23 -7.15 25.08 8.41
N GLU A 24 -6.23 25.58 9.24
CA GLU A 24 -5.20 24.77 9.88
C GLU A 24 -5.78 23.67 10.76
N ARG A 25 -6.83 23.99 11.54
CA ARG A 25 -7.53 22.99 12.36
C ARG A 25 -8.10 21.82 11.55
N ARG A 26 -8.75 22.11 10.42
CA ARG A 26 -9.28 21.06 9.53
C ARG A 26 -8.18 20.23 8.88
N SER A 27 -7.08 20.88 8.49
CA SER A 27 -5.91 20.18 7.95
C SER A 27 -5.27 19.27 8.99
N ALA A 28 -5.09 19.75 10.21
CA ALA A 28 -4.54 19.00 11.33
C ALA A 28 -5.45 17.81 11.71
N GLU A 29 -6.76 18.01 11.77
CA GLU A 29 -7.72 16.93 12.03
C GLU A 29 -7.63 15.83 10.97
N ARG A 30 -7.51 16.19 9.68
CA ARG A 30 -7.33 15.19 8.62
C ARG A 30 -6.04 14.40 8.77
N ILE A 31 -4.92 15.08 9.05
CA ILE A 31 -3.62 14.43 9.27
C ILE A 31 -3.71 13.46 10.44
N ILE A 32 -4.30 13.87 11.56
CA ILE A 32 -4.44 12.99 12.73
C ILE A 32 -5.35 11.79 12.44
N LYS A 33 -6.47 11.97 11.73
CA LYS A 33 -7.32 10.85 11.31
C LYS A 33 -6.55 9.88 10.42
N ASP A 34 -5.73 10.39 9.50
CA ASP A 34 -4.98 9.56 8.56
C ASP A 34 -3.79 8.84 9.20
N SER A 35 -3.08 9.46 10.16
CA SER A 35 -1.84 8.91 10.75
C SER A 35 -2.03 8.30 12.14
N PHE A 36 -2.92 8.86 12.98
CA PHE A 36 -3.20 8.42 14.35
C PHE A 36 -4.71 8.18 14.58
N PRO A 37 -5.38 7.36 13.77
CA PRO A 37 -6.82 7.20 13.84
C PRO A 37 -7.31 6.70 15.20
N ASP A 38 -6.62 5.73 15.81
CA ASP A 38 -7.06 5.16 17.09
C ASP A 38 -7.03 6.20 18.22
N ALA A 39 -5.97 7.02 18.27
CA ALA A 39 -5.85 8.11 19.23
C ALA A 39 -6.92 9.20 18.98
N TRP A 40 -7.24 9.49 17.72
CA TRP A 40 -8.33 10.43 17.38
C TRP A 40 -9.69 9.92 17.86
N GLU A 41 -9.99 8.65 17.66
CA GLU A 41 -11.23 8.01 18.10
C GLU A 41 -11.32 8.01 19.63
N GLU A 42 -10.21 7.70 20.33
CA GLU A 42 -10.14 7.72 21.79
C GLU A 42 -10.36 9.14 22.36
N ILE A 43 -9.70 10.15 21.80
CA ILE A 43 -9.81 11.53 22.28
C ILE A 43 -11.20 12.12 22.00
N THR A 44 -11.79 11.83 20.84
CA THR A 44 -13.06 12.44 20.41
C THR A 44 -14.30 11.62 20.76
N GLY A 45 -14.15 10.34 21.07
CA GLY A 45 -15.25 9.39 21.28
C GLY A 45 -16.00 9.00 20.00
N ASN A 46 -15.56 9.47 18.82
CA ASN A 46 -16.17 9.13 17.54
C ASN A 46 -15.47 7.95 16.88
N VAL A 47 -16.18 7.23 16.00
CA VAL A 47 -15.62 6.13 15.21
C VAL A 47 -15.56 6.53 13.74
N LEU A 48 -14.39 6.35 13.13
CA LEU A 48 -14.11 6.56 11.72
C LEU A 48 -14.67 5.41 10.88
N ALA A 49 -15.46 5.74 9.88
CA ALA A 49 -15.95 4.82 8.87
C ALA A 49 -14.88 4.50 7.81
N ALA A 50 -15.14 3.47 7.00
CA ALA A 50 -14.31 3.17 5.83
C ALA A 50 -14.17 4.40 4.92
N GLY A 51 -12.94 4.67 4.46
CA GLY A 51 -12.62 5.85 3.66
C GLY A 51 -12.25 7.10 4.46
N GLN A 52 -12.46 7.12 5.78
CA GLN A 52 -12.21 8.31 6.61
C GLN A 52 -10.82 8.35 7.25
N SER A 53 -10.04 7.28 7.14
CA SER A 53 -8.65 7.21 7.58
C SER A 53 -7.84 6.33 6.66
N ARG A 54 -6.80 6.90 6.07
CA ARG A 54 -5.84 6.15 5.24
C ARG A 54 -5.24 4.98 5.98
N GLU A 55 -4.86 5.14 7.26
CA GLU A 55 -4.25 4.09 8.05
C GLU A 55 -5.22 2.96 8.39
N LYS A 56 -6.46 3.26 8.80
CA LYS A 56 -7.47 2.20 9.04
C LYS A 56 -7.81 1.46 7.76
N ASP A 57 -8.00 2.17 6.66
CA ASP A 57 -8.27 1.57 5.36
C ASP A 57 -7.10 0.67 4.91
N ARG A 58 -5.85 1.10 5.14
CA ARG A 58 -4.65 0.31 4.87
C ARG A 58 -4.65 -0.98 5.70
N ARG A 59 -4.91 -0.89 7.01
CA ARG A 59 -4.97 -2.07 7.90
C ARG A 59 -6.08 -3.04 7.48
N ALA A 60 -7.24 -2.52 7.09
CA ALA A 60 -8.35 -3.34 6.59
C ALA A 60 -7.95 -4.09 5.31
N PHE A 61 -7.34 -3.40 4.35
CA PHE A 61 -6.82 -4.01 3.12
C PHE A 61 -5.74 -5.07 3.40
N GLU A 62 -4.77 -4.77 4.27
CA GLU A 62 -3.72 -5.71 4.67
C GLU A 62 -4.29 -6.96 5.35
N ALA A 63 -5.34 -6.81 6.17
CA ALA A 63 -6.01 -7.92 6.83
C ALA A 63 -6.82 -8.78 5.85
N GLU A 64 -7.57 -8.14 4.94
CA GLU A 64 -8.34 -8.82 3.89
C GLU A 64 -7.43 -9.63 2.96
N HIS A 65 -6.31 -9.04 2.55
CA HIS A 65 -5.39 -9.63 1.57
C HIS A 65 -4.16 -10.29 2.20
N ALA A 66 -4.22 -10.67 3.47
CA ALA A 66 -3.09 -11.22 4.21
C ALA A 66 -2.50 -12.51 3.58
N ALA A 67 -3.34 -13.28 2.89
CA ALA A 67 -2.97 -14.52 2.20
C ALA A 67 -2.81 -14.35 0.67
N ASP A 68 -3.18 -13.19 0.12
CA ASP A 68 -3.17 -12.95 -1.31
C ASP A 68 -1.79 -12.50 -1.80
N TRP A 69 -1.56 -12.67 -3.10
CA TRP A 69 -0.35 -12.20 -3.75
C TRP A 69 -0.49 -10.72 -4.10
N ILE A 70 0.23 -9.85 -3.39
CA ILE A 70 0.21 -8.40 -3.63
C ILE A 70 1.49 -8.00 -4.35
N VAL A 71 1.34 -7.24 -5.43
CA VAL A 71 2.46 -6.75 -6.24
C VAL A 71 3.34 -5.80 -5.43
N VAL A 72 4.63 -6.12 -5.36
CA VAL A 72 5.65 -5.29 -4.69
C VAL A 72 6.59 -4.59 -5.68
N SER A 73 6.71 -5.12 -6.90
CA SER A 73 7.52 -4.55 -7.98
C SER A 73 6.92 -4.87 -9.34
N ALA A 74 7.07 -3.96 -10.30
CA ALA A 74 6.53 -4.11 -11.65
C ALA A 74 7.45 -3.50 -12.70
N ILE A 75 7.53 -4.13 -13.86
CA ILE A 75 8.28 -3.65 -15.02
C ILE A 75 7.52 -3.98 -16.31
N ARG A 76 7.64 -3.14 -17.34
CA ARG A 76 7.10 -3.48 -18.65
C ARG A 76 7.85 -4.69 -19.21
N ALA A 77 7.12 -5.66 -19.75
CA ALA A 77 7.72 -6.86 -20.34
C ALA A 77 8.20 -6.55 -21.76
N ASP A 78 9.51 -6.43 -21.97
CA ASP A 78 10.07 -6.12 -23.31
C ASP A 78 9.81 -7.23 -24.33
N TYR A 79 9.74 -8.47 -23.86
CA TYR A 79 9.44 -9.66 -24.65
C TYR A 79 7.95 -9.83 -24.97
N LYS A 80 7.06 -9.11 -24.29
CA LYS A 80 5.60 -9.20 -24.51
C LYS A 80 4.94 -7.84 -24.21
N LYS A 81 5.00 -6.94 -25.18
CA LYS A 81 4.61 -5.51 -25.05
C LYS A 81 3.19 -5.24 -24.51
N SER A 82 2.27 -6.20 -24.58
CA SER A 82 0.91 -6.07 -24.03
C SER A 82 0.81 -6.45 -22.54
N PHE A 83 1.91 -6.75 -21.87
CA PHE A 83 1.94 -7.23 -20.49
C PHE A 83 2.92 -6.46 -19.62
N VAL A 84 2.62 -6.43 -18.32
CA VAL A 84 3.50 -5.98 -17.25
C VAL A 84 3.97 -7.22 -16.50
N GLU A 85 5.28 -7.37 -16.37
CA GLU A 85 5.89 -8.37 -15.50
C GLU A 85 5.89 -7.83 -14.08
N VAL A 86 5.26 -8.55 -13.16
CA VAL A 86 5.13 -8.13 -11.77
C VAL A 86 5.74 -9.18 -10.85
N ILE A 87 6.35 -8.73 -9.76
CA ILE A 87 6.76 -9.55 -8.62
C ILE A 87 5.77 -9.27 -7.50
N ALA A 88 5.16 -10.33 -6.99
CA ALA A 88 4.23 -10.28 -5.86
C ALA A 88 4.73 -11.13 -4.70
N THR A 89 4.30 -10.76 -3.49
CA THR A 89 4.57 -11.51 -2.25
C THR A 89 3.26 -11.72 -1.48
N PRO A 90 3.15 -12.79 -0.67
CA PRO A 90 1.97 -13.00 0.19
C PRO A 90 1.79 -11.84 1.15
N GLY A 91 0.61 -11.22 1.15
CA GLY A 91 0.26 -10.04 1.95
C GLY A 91 1.13 -8.81 1.67
N GLY A 92 1.83 -8.75 0.54
CA GLY A 92 2.67 -7.60 0.17
C GLY A 92 3.90 -7.40 1.04
N ARG A 93 4.27 -8.41 1.85
CA ARG A 93 5.43 -8.35 2.75
C ARG A 93 6.71 -8.20 1.95
N ARG A 94 7.54 -7.21 2.33
CA ARG A 94 8.86 -6.96 1.72
C ARG A 94 9.93 -7.32 2.73
N GLY A 95 10.89 -8.18 2.36
CA GLY A 95 11.99 -8.51 3.26
C GLY A 95 12.85 -9.69 2.82
N VAL A 96 13.85 -10.02 3.64
CA VAL A 96 14.62 -11.26 3.48
C VAL A 96 13.72 -12.42 3.92
N GLY A 97 13.60 -13.45 3.08
CA GLY A 97 12.80 -14.64 3.38
C GLY A 97 11.31 -14.57 3.00
N SER A 98 10.81 -13.44 2.48
CA SER A 98 9.49 -13.40 1.87
C SER A 98 9.48 -14.19 0.57
N GLU A 99 8.49 -15.06 0.39
CA GLU A 99 8.29 -15.73 -0.90
C GLU A 99 7.91 -14.71 -1.96
N GLU A 100 8.63 -14.73 -3.07
CA GLU A 100 8.36 -13.89 -4.23
C GLU A 100 7.96 -14.77 -5.41
N ARG A 101 6.90 -14.38 -6.12
CA ARG A 101 6.48 -15.00 -7.38
C ARG A 101 6.31 -13.95 -8.46
N ARG A 102 6.62 -14.34 -9.69
CA ARG A 102 6.41 -13.51 -10.86
C ARG A 102 5.10 -13.86 -11.55
N PHE A 103 4.44 -12.84 -12.08
CA PHE A 103 3.21 -12.96 -12.85
C PHE A 103 3.29 -12.07 -14.09
N LEU A 104 2.50 -12.42 -15.11
CA LEU A 104 2.22 -11.53 -16.23
C LEU A 104 0.79 -10.99 -16.09
N VAL A 105 0.68 -9.67 -15.99
CA VAL A 105 -0.60 -8.95 -15.92
C VAL A 105 -0.81 -8.22 -17.24
N PRO A 106 -2.00 -8.29 -17.87
CA PRO A 106 -2.32 -7.46 -19.02
C PRO A 106 -2.07 -5.97 -18.73
N ALA A 107 -1.42 -5.26 -19.65
CA ALA A 107 -0.98 -3.90 -19.39
C ALA A 107 -2.14 -2.89 -19.23
N ASP A 108 -3.30 -3.20 -19.79
CA ASP A 108 -4.57 -2.47 -19.64
C ASP A 108 -5.26 -2.75 -18.29
N GLU A 109 -4.97 -3.89 -17.66
CA GLU A 109 -5.48 -4.26 -16.34
C GLU A 109 -4.61 -3.75 -15.19
N TYR A 110 -3.30 -3.62 -15.40
CA TYR A 110 -2.37 -3.23 -14.35
C TYR A 110 -2.52 -1.74 -13.98
N VAL A 111 -3.41 -1.46 -13.03
CA VAL A 111 -3.60 -0.14 -12.41
C VAL A 111 -3.34 -0.25 -10.92
N ILE A 112 -2.29 0.42 -10.42
CA ILE A 112 -1.95 0.39 -8.99
C ILE A 112 -3.05 1.11 -8.20
N GLY A 113 -3.76 0.35 -7.35
CA GLY A 113 -4.74 0.90 -6.42
C GLY A 113 -4.08 1.60 -5.22
N ARG A 114 -4.90 2.18 -4.34
CA ARG A 114 -4.44 2.97 -3.18
C ARG A 114 -3.48 2.21 -2.26
N PHE A 115 -3.65 0.89 -2.12
CA PHE A 115 -2.85 0.03 -1.23
C PHE A 115 -2.05 -1.06 -1.96
N GLY A 116 -2.07 -1.06 -3.30
CA GLY A 116 -1.36 -2.03 -4.12
C GLY A 116 -2.25 -2.63 -5.22
N PHE A 117 -1.71 -3.67 -5.86
CA PHE A 117 -2.41 -4.47 -6.85
C PHE A 117 -2.42 -5.93 -6.39
N VAL A 118 -3.60 -6.52 -6.26
CA VAL A 118 -3.78 -7.92 -5.86
C VAL A 118 -3.83 -8.80 -7.10
N ILE A 119 -3.03 -9.85 -7.11
CA ILE A 119 -3.02 -10.83 -8.19
C ILE A 119 -4.25 -11.72 -8.06
N ASP A 120 -5.11 -11.67 -9.06
CA ASP A 120 -6.12 -12.70 -9.36
C ASP A 120 -5.45 -13.99 -9.93
N PRO A 121 -5.45 -15.13 -9.21
CA PRO A 121 -4.82 -16.37 -9.68
C PRO A 121 -5.49 -17.03 -10.89
N ASP A 122 -6.77 -16.74 -11.13
CA ASP A 122 -7.53 -17.31 -12.25
C ASP A 122 -7.24 -16.55 -13.56
N ARG A 123 -6.79 -15.30 -13.45
CA ARG A 123 -6.52 -14.42 -14.60
C ARG A 123 -5.03 -14.15 -14.83
N HIS A 124 -4.23 -14.09 -13.76
CA HIS A 124 -2.81 -13.77 -13.82
C HIS A 124 -1.95 -15.02 -13.67
N VAL A 125 -1.33 -15.41 -14.78
CA VAL A 125 -0.54 -16.64 -14.84
C VAL A 125 0.84 -16.42 -14.21
N VAL A 126 1.27 -17.38 -13.38
CA VAL A 126 2.63 -17.44 -12.85
C VAL A 126 3.64 -17.50 -14.00
N TYR A 127 4.64 -16.64 -13.96
CA TYR A 127 5.60 -16.46 -15.04
C TYR A 127 7.01 -16.95 -14.68
N GLY A 128 7.45 -17.99 -15.39
CA GLY A 128 8.77 -18.60 -15.24
C GLY A 128 9.80 -18.22 -16.32
N GLY A 129 9.42 -17.39 -17.31
CA GLY A 129 10.23 -17.13 -18.50
C GLY A 129 11.32 -16.04 -18.33
N PRO A 130 11.91 -15.58 -19.45
CA PRO A 130 12.88 -14.47 -19.48
C PRO A 130 12.38 -13.25 -18.71
N SER A 131 13.25 -12.61 -17.93
CA SER A 131 12.90 -11.49 -17.07
C SER A 131 13.40 -10.17 -17.64
N SER A 132 12.58 -9.12 -17.58
CA SER A 132 13.06 -7.74 -17.77
C SER A 132 13.66 -7.15 -16.49
N PHE A 133 13.49 -7.79 -15.32
CA PHE A 133 14.15 -7.36 -14.08
C PHE A 133 15.66 -7.66 -14.12
N ALA A 134 16.48 -6.61 -14.03
CA ALA A 134 17.93 -6.74 -14.00
C ALA A 134 18.39 -7.62 -12.81
N GLY A 135 19.18 -8.66 -13.11
CA GLY A 135 19.75 -9.55 -12.10
C GLY A 135 18.78 -10.54 -11.46
N TRP A 136 17.56 -10.72 -12.00
CA TRP A 136 16.61 -11.70 -11.46
C TRP A 136 17.14 -13.14 -11.62
N GLN A 137 17.53 -13.76 -10.49
CA GLN A 137 17.83 -15.20 -10.44
C GLN A 137 16.70 -16.03 -9.80
N GLY A 138 15.64 -15.37 -9.32
CA GLY A 138 14.67 -15.96 -8.39
C GLY A 138 15.36 -16.35 -7.09
N ARG A 139 14.81 -16.01 -5.93
CA ARG A 139 15.28 -16.66 -4.69
C ARG A 139 14.81 -18.12 -4.76
N ARG A 140 15.64 -18.99 -5.36
CA ARG A 140 15.42 -20.45 -5.32
C ARG A 140 15.26 -20.83 -3.87
N ARG A 141 14.11 -21.42 -3.54
CA ARG A 141 13.86 -22.09 -2.26
C ARG A 141 14.97 -23.12 -2.07
N SER A 142 15.85 -22.90 -1.09
CA SER A 142 16.64 -23.96 -0.45
C SER A 142 15.74 -24.76 0.48
#